data_AF-A0AAV4YZM9-F1
#
_entry.id   AF-A0AAV4YZM9-F1
#
_cell.length_a   1.000
_cell.length_b   1.000
_cell.length_c   1.000
_cell.angle_alpha   90.00
_cell.angle_beta   90.00
_cell.angle_gamma   90.00
#
_symmetry.space_group_name_H-M   'P 1'
#
loop_
_entity.id
_entity.type
_entity.pdbx_description
1 polymer ?
#
loop_
_entity_poly.entity_id
_entity_poly.type
_entity_poly.pdbx_seq_one_letter_code
_entity_poly.pdbx_strand_id
1 'polypeptide(L)'
;MVLGNSFLELNENVNSRVNLDEWDASSFLIEVPVQSYSWESYHSSLNQAGGIDFPNPELCQRLGLKYHNGDPDLYDFDGVASIFRTLKSSDENLKGHLLYLRKDLFQKYLIETGQTFVWILWGERGQNYKGDEEIHEYFRTNQHLHKQVYVWNDDQIVKLD
;
A
#
# COMPACT_ATOMS: atom_id res chain seq x y z
N MET A 1 -1.12 -3.81 5.69
CA MET A 1 -1.54 -2.40 5.48
C MET A 1 -0.54 -1.76 4.53
N VAL A 2 -0.86 -1.75 3.24
CA VAL A 2 -0.14 -0.93 2.25
C VAL A 2 -0.81 0.44 2.33
N LEU A 3 -0.09 1.44 2.85
CA LEU A 3 -0.54 2.83 2.74
C LEU A 3 -0.36 3.23 1.28
N GLY A 4 -1.46 3.29 0.54
CA GLY A 4 -1.49 3.77 -0.83
C GLY A 4 -1.07 5.23 -0.86
N ASN A 5 0.17 5.47 -1.27
CA ASN A 5 0.61 6.70 -1.91
C ASN A 5 1.52 6.26 -3.06
N SER A 6 0.91 6.01 -4.21
CA SER A 6 1.63 5.73 -5.45
C SER A 6 2.27 7.02 -5.96
N PHE A 7 3.50 7.29 -5.52
CA PHE A 7 4.50 8.00 -6.31
C PHE A 7 5.84 7.30 -6.05
N LEU A 8 6.11 6.25 -6.84
CA LEU A 8 7.45 5.70 -6.98
C LEU A 8 8.21 6.60 -7.96
N GLU A 9 8.89 7.62 -7.46
CA GLU A 9 10.01 8.22 -8.20
C GLU A 9 11.29 7.50 -7.77
N LEU A 10 11.77 6.61 -8.63
CA LEU A 10 13.09 5.99 -8.49
C LEU A 10 14.14 6.97 -8.99
N ASN A 11 14.96 7.49 -8.08
CA ASN A 11 16.06 8.40 -8.40
C ASN A 11 17.33 7.59 -8.77
N GLU A 12 17.94 7.93 -9.90
CA GLU A 12 18.84 7.11 -10.73
C GLU A 12 20.24 6.75 -10.17
N ASN A 13 20.54 6.84 -8.86
CA ASN A 13 21.97 6.82 -8.46
C ASN A 13 22.40 6.08 -7.20
N VAL A 14 21.74 4.97 -6.83
CA VAL A 14 22.33 4.05 -5.82
C VAL A 14 22.09 2.58 -6.19
N ASN A 15 23.15 1.79 -6.12
CA ASN A 15 23.32 0.37 -6.49
C ASN A 15 22.40 -0.66 -5.79
N SER A 16 21.08 -0.46 -5.77
CA SER A 16 20.10 -1.52 -5.51
C SER A 16 19.15 -1.60 -6.70
N ARG A 17 19.54 -2.39 -7.71
CA ARG A 17 18.78 -2.61 -8.95
C ARG A 17 17.42 -3.25 -8.65
N VAL A 18 16.37 -2.43 -8.62
CA VAL A 18 15.09 -2.79 -9.24
C VAL A 18 14.87 -1.74 -10.32
N ASN A 19 15.33 -2.07 -11.53
CA ASN A 19 15.15 -1.26 -12.72
C ASN A 19 13.75 -1.57 -13.26
N LEU A 20 12.84 -0.59 -13.23
CA LEU A 20 11.46 -0.76 -13.73
C LEU A 20 11.30 -0.39 -15.22
N ASP A 21 12.34 0.21 -15.83
CA ASP A 21 12.25 0.78 -17.19
C ASP A 21 13.03 0.02 -18.28
N GLU A 22 13.68 -1.10 -17.95
CA GLU A 22 14.29 -1.99 -18.95
C GLU A 22 13.65 -3.38 -18.86
N TRP A 23 12.99 -3.78 -19.94
CA TRP A 23 12.41 -5.12 -20.11
C TRP A 23 13.54 -6.14 -20.32
N ASP A 24 14.35 -6.37 -19.29
CA ASP A 24 15.35 -7.42 -19.28
C ASP A 24 14.63 -8.77 -19.07
N ALA A 25 15.15 -9.84 -19.65
CA ALA A 25 14.56 -11.19 -19.56
C ALA A 25 14.54 -11.75 -18.11
N SER A 26 15.14 -11.00 -17.17
CA SER A 26 15.19 -11.23 -15.73
C SER A 26 14.09 -10.47 -14.95
N SER A 27 13.24 -9.69 -15.62
CA SER A 27 12.12 -8.99 -15.00
C SER A 27 11.05 -9.98 -14.49
N PHE A 28 10.61 -9.77 -13.25
CA PHE A 28 9.53 -10.55 -12.65
C PHE A 28 8.24 -9.72 -12.64
N LEU A 29 7.11 -10.38 -12.85
CA LEU A 29 5.81 -9.73 -12.82
C LEU A 29 5.46 -9.35 -11.37
N ILE A 30 5.13 -8.08 -11.16
CA ILE A 30 4.71 -7.54 -9.87
C ILE A 30 3.23 -7.21 -9.95
N GLU A 31 2.47 -7.73 -8.99
CA GLU A 31 1.09 -7.34 -8.77
C GLU A 31 1.01 -6.44 -7.53
N VAL A 32 0.43 -5.25 -7.69
CA VAL A 32 0.14 -4.36 -6.56
C VAL A 32 -1.22 -4.76 -5.98
N PRO A 33 -1.30 -5.21 -4.72
CA PRO A 33 -2.52 -5.83 -4.17
C PRO A 33 -3.64 -4.84 -3.83
N VAL A 34 -3.36 -3.54 -3.92
CA VAL A 34 -4.27 -2.45 -3.53
C VAL A 34 -4.40 -1.46 -4.67
N GLN A 35 -5.63 -1.00 -4.91
CA GLN A 35 -5.93 0.09 -5.83
C GLN A 35 -6.57 1.25 -5.08
N SER A 36 -5.94 2.42 -5.19
CA SER A 36 -6.40 3.67 -4.58
C SER A 36 -7.23 4.47 -5.57
N TYR A 37 -8.46 4.81 -5.17
CA TYR A 37 -9.34 5.72 -5.89
C TYR A 37 -9.37 7.05 -5.14
N SER A 38 -8.48 7.95 -5.52
CA SER A 38 -8.31 9.24 -4.86
C SER A 38 -9.04 10.33 -5.64
N TRP A 39 -9.88 11.09 -4.95
CA TRP A 39 -10.51 12.29 -5.48
C TRP A 39 -10.09 13.52 -4.68
N GLU A 40 -9.77 14.61 -5.37
CA GLU A 40 -9.51 15.90 -4.72
C GLU A 40 -10.82 16.52 -4.25
N SER A 41 -11.11 16.37 -2.95
CA SER A 41 -12.37 16.82 -2.35
C SER A 41 -12.53 18.34 -2.33
N TYR A 42 -11.44 19.13 -2.35
CA TYR A 42 -11.52 20.60 -2.22
C TYR A 42 -12.13 21.30 -3.45
N HIS A 43 -12.24 20.59 -4.57
CA HIS A 43 -12.90 21.07 -5.80
C HIS A 43 -14.33 20.57 -5.97
N SER A 44 -14.88 19.78 -5.03
CA SER A 44 -16.21 19.20 -5.18
C SER A 44 -17.03 19.31 -3.90
N SER A 45 -18.13 20.07 -3.96
CA SER A 45 -19.15 20.07 -2.92
C SER A 45 -19.90 18.73 -2.83
N LEU A 46 -19.83 17.89 -3.87
CA LEU A 46 -20.60 16.65 -3.99
C LEU A 46 -19.87 15.42 -3.40
N ASN A 47 -18.54 15.36 -3.50
CA ASN A 47 -17.76 14.21 -3.03
C ASN A 47 -16.95 14.59 -1.78
N GLN A 48 -17.57 14.40 -0.61
CA GLN A 48 -16.93 14.57 0.70
C GLN A 48 -16.23 13.30 1.20
N ALA A 49 -16.37 12.16 0.48
CA ALA A 49 -15.74 10.90 0.88
C ALA A 49 -14.22 10.90 0.61
N GLY A 50 -13.74 11.80 -0.26
CA GLY A 50 -12.31 11.93 -0.57
C GLY A 50 -11.81 10.75 -1.38
N GLY A 51 -11.00 9.89 -0.78
CA GLY A 51 -10.40 8.72 -1.43
C GLY A 51 -10.75 7.42 -0.73
N ILE A 52 -10.78 6.33 -1.50
CA ILE A 52 -11.05 4.98 -1.02
C ILE A 52 -10.04 4.00 -1.61
N ASP A 53 -9.56 3.06 -0.79
CA ASP A 53 -8.69 1.98 -1.24
C ASP A 53 -9.47 0.67 -1.25
N PHE A 54 -9.32 -0.07 -2.34
CA PHE A 54 -9.86 -1.43 -2.48
C PHE A 54 -8.73 -2.42 -2.73
N PRO A 55 -8.92 -3.70 -2.41
CA PRO A 55 -8.08 -4.73 -3.00
C PRO A 55 -8.16 -4.64 -4.53
N ASN A 56 -7.09 -4.99 -5.22
CA ASN A 56 -7.07 -4.82 -6.67
C ASN A 56 -8.18 -5.65 -7.37
N PRO A 57 -8.55 -5.32 -8.62
CA PRO A 57 -9.64 -5.99 -9.32
C PRO A 57 -9.45 -7.49 -9.54
N GLU A 58 -8.22 -7.96 -9.76
CA GLU A 58 -7.93 -9.39 -9.97
C GLU A 58 -8.19 -10.20 -8.70
N LEU A 59 -7.68 -9.70 -7.56
CA LEU A 59 -7.91 -10.27 -6.23
C LEU A 59 -9.40 -10.29 -5.90
N CYS A 60 -10.11 -9.20 -6.16
CA CYS A 60 -11.55 -9.13 -5.95
C CYS A 60 -12.30 -10.18 -6.79
N GLN A 61 -11.95 -10.33 -8.08
CA GLN A 61 -12.61 -11.27 -8.98
C GLN A 61 -12.35 -12.72 -8.59
N ARG A 62 -11.09 -13.09 -8.33
CA ARG A 62 -10.73 -14.48 -7.97
C ARG A 62 -11.35 -14.92 -6.65
N LEU A 63 -11.35 -14.04 -5.66
CA LEU A 63 -11.93 -14.34 -4.35
C LEU A 63 -13.45 -14.12 -4.31
N GLY A 64 -14.06 -13.65 -5.40
CA GLY A 64 -15.50 -13.42 -5.48
C GLY A 64 -16.00 -12.32 -4.54
N LEU A 65 -15.16 -11.33 -4.25
CA LEU A 65 -15.45 -10.24 -3.33
C LEU A 65 -16.49 -9.30 -3.94
N LYS A 66 -17.50 -8.95 -3.15
CA LYS A 66 -18.62 -8.11 -3.57
C LYS A 66 -18.87 -6.98 -2.62
N TYR A 67 -19.21 -5.84 -3.19
CA TYR A 67 -19.71 -4.69 -2.47
C TYR A 67 -21.13 -4.94 -1.93
N HIS A 68 -21.47 -4.33 -0.79
CA HIS A 68 -22.81 -4.43 -0.22
C HIS A 68 -23.34 -3.07 0.26
N ASN A 69 -24.55 -2.70 -0.17
CA ASN A 69 -25.40 -1.66 0.43
C ASN A 69 -24.77 -0.28 0.72
N GLY A 70 -23.87 0.23 -0.12
CA GLY A 70 -23.33 1.58 0.11
C GLY A 70 -22.08 1.61 1.01
N ASP A 71 -21.65 0.46 1.53
CA ASP A 71 -20.51 0.31 2.45
C ASP A 71 -19.20 0.05 1.69
N PRO A 72 -18.10 0.79 1.95
CA PRO A 72 -16.79 0.52 1.35
C PRO A 72 -16.23 -0.88 1.62
N ASP A 73 -16.76 -1.62 2.61
CA ASP A 73 -16.31 -2.96 2.92
C ASP A 73 -16.75 -3.99 1.85
N LEU A 74 -15.91 -5.01 1.63
CA LEU A 74 -16.19 -6.09 0.68
C LEU A 74 -16.49 -7.39 1.39
N TYR A 75 -17.36 -8.17 0.78
CA TYR A 75 -17.94 -9.38 1.35
C TYR A 75 -17.71 -10.59 0.43
N ASP A 76 -17.51 -11.75 1.03
CA ASP A 76 -17.60 -13.05 0.38
C ASP A 76 -18.87 -13.79 0.86
N PHE A 77 -18.99 -15.09 0.58
CA PHE A 77 -20.13 -15.88 1.04
C PHE A 77 -20.17 -16.03 2.57
N ASP A 78 -19.02 -15.99 3.23
CA ASP A 78 -18.87 -16.19 4.67
C ASP A 78 -19.01 -14.88 5.48
N GLY A 79 -19.09 -13.73 4.80
CA GLY A 79 -19.36 -12.44 5.41
C GLY A 79 -18.33 -11.39 5.02
N VAL A 80 -17.92 -10.55 5.98
CA VAL A 80 -16.95 -9.48 5.73
C VAL A 80 -15.60 -10.10 5.36
N ALA A 81 -15.09 -9.73 4.19
CA ALA A 81 -13.85 -10.23 3.62
C ALA A 81 -12.75 -9.15 3.60
N SER A 82 -13.11 -7.90 3.32
CA SER A 82 -12.17 -6.78 3.33
C SER A 82 -12.80 -5.55 3.98
N ILE A 83 -12.00 -4.80 4.72
CA ILE A 83 -12.44 -3.63 5.49
C ILE A 83 -11.55 -2.44 5.13
N PHE A 84 -12.16 -1.29 4.81
CA PHE A 84 -11.47 -0.03 4.57
C PHE A 84 -11.80 1.01 5.65
N ARG A 85 -10.79 1.64 6.24
CA ARG A 85 -10.98 2.73 7.22
C ARG A 85 -10.01 3.88 6.96
N THR A 86 -10.49 5.11 7.11
CA THR A 86 -9.62 6.29 7.18
C THR A 86 -9.19 6.53 8.62
N LEU A 87 -7.89 6.66 8.83
CA LEU A 87 -7.29 7.05 10.10
C LEU A 87 -7.06 8.56 10.08
N LYS A 88 -7.56 9.25 11.11
CA LYS A 88 -7.24 10.65 11.40
C LYS A 88 -7.13 10.82 12.90
N SER A 89 -5.97 11.26 13.40
CA SER A 89 -5.82 11.62 14.81
C SER A 89 -6.43 12.99 15.11
N SER A 90 -6.81 13.20 16.36
CA SER A 90 -7.41 14.46 16.84
C SER A 90 -6.45 15.65 16.76
N ASP A 91 -5.15 15.39 16.82
CA ASP A 91 -4.07 16.39 16.74
C ASP A 91 -3.51 16.55 15.32
N GLU A 92 -4.14 15.93 14.32
CA GLU A 92 -3.74 15.91 12.90
C GLU A 92 -2.33 15.36 12.60
N ASN A 93 -1.63 14.83 13.60
CA ASN A 93 -0.29 14.25 13.46
C ASN A 93 -0.29 12.88 12.74
N LEU A 94 -1.44 12.23 12.62
CA LEU A 94 -1.60 10.95 11.93
C LEU A 94 -2.80 11.01 10.99
N LYS A 95 -2.54 10.81 9.71
CA LYS A 95 -3.56 10.61 8.68
C LYS A 95 -3.14 9.43 7.79
N GLY A 96 -4.08 8.57 7.43
CA GLY A 96 -3.79 7.47 6.52
C GLY A 96 -5.00 6.61 6.22
N HIS A 97 -4.78 5.58 5.41
CA HIS A 97 -5.80 4.60 5.05
C HIS A 97 -5.40 3.22 5.59
N LEU A 98 -6.39 2.49 6.09
CA LEU A 98 -6.23 1.12 6.51
C LEU A 98 -7.12 0.26 5.62
N LEU A 99 -6.47 -0.62 4.84
CA LEU A 99 -7.14 -1.69 4.14
C LEU A 99 -6.74 -3.03 4.78
N TYR A 100 -7.76 -3.79 5.15
CA TYR A 100 -7.64 -5.14 5.70
C TYR A 100 -8.26 -6.15 4.73
N LEU A 101 -7.63 -7.32 4.61
CA LEU A 101 -8.17 -8.50 3.91
C LEU A 101 -8.07 -9.68 4.86
N ARG A 102 -9.13 -10.50 4.91
CA ARG A 102 -9.19 -11.69 5.76
C ARG A 102 -8.04 -12.64 5.39
N LYS A 103 -7.37 -13.17 6.42
CA LYS A 103 -6.11 -13.91 6.28
C LYS A 103 -6.26 -15.18 5.42
N ASP A 104 -7.32 -15.93 5.63
CA ASP A 104 -7.66 -17.16 4.88
C ASP A 104 -7.81 -16.87 3.37
N LEU A 105 -8.47 -15.77 3.02
CA LEU A 105 -8.66 -15.36 1.62
C LEU A 105 -7.33 -14.93 0.98
N PHE A 106 -6.51 -14.20 1.72
CA PHE A 106 -5.18 -13.80 1.27
C PHE A 106 -4.27 -15.00 1.01
N GLN A 107 -4.25 -15.97 1.93
CA GLN A 107 -3.51 -17.23 1.76
C GLN A 107 -4.01 -18.01 0.56
N LYS A 108 -5.34 -18.17 0.43
CA LYS A 108 -5.97 -18.84 -0.70
C LYS A 108 -5.52 -18.22 -2.02
N TYR A 109 -5.54 -16.89 -2.11
CA TYR A 109 -5.10 -16.17 -3.30
C TYR A 109 -3.65 -16.49 -3.67
N LEU A 110 -2.71 -16.37 -2.72
CA LEU A 110 -1.29 -16.67 -2.96
C LEU A 110 -1.04 -18.12 -3.41
N ILE A 111 -1.77 -19.08 -2.81
CA ILE A 111 -1.68 -20.50 -3.18
C ILE A 111 -2.22 -20.73 -4.60
N GLU A 112 -3.37 -20.15 -4.92
CA GLU A 112 -4.02 -20.33 -6.23
C GLU A 112 -3.26 -19.66 -7.38
N THR A 113 -2.55 -18.56 -7.12
CA THR A 113 -1.76 -17.84 -8.13
C THR A 113 -0.28 -18.28 -8.15
N GLY A 114 0.18 -19.02 -7.14
CA GLY A 114 1.60 -19.36 -6.99
C GLY A 114 2.48 -18.15 -6.71
N GLN A 115 1.92 -17.06 -6.17
CA GLN A 115 2.63 -15.83 -5.87
C GLN A 115 3.20 -15.81 -4.45
N THR A 116 4.26 -15.02 -4.26
CA THR A 116 4.79 -14.67 -2.94
C THR A 116 4.51 -13.21 -2.66
N PHE A 117 4.06 -12.91 -1.44
CA PHE A 117 3.86 -11.54 -1.00
C PHE A 117 5.13 -10.94 -0.42
N VAL A 118 5.45 -9.72 -0.86
CA VAL A 118 6.52 -8.90 -0.32
C VAL A 118 5.93 -7.62 0.23
N TRP A 119 6.22 -7.31 1.48
CA TRP A 119 5.83 -6.07 2.13
C TRP A 119 7.03 -5.17 2.36
N ILE A 120 7.05 -4.03 1.69
CA ILE A 120 8.06 -3.01 1.89
C ILE A 120 7.46 -1.94 2.81
N LEU A 121 8.00 -1.82 4.02
CA LEU A 121 7.75 -0.68 4.90
C LEU A 121 8.77 0.40 4.56
N TRP A 122 8.27 1.59 4.24
CA TRP A 122 9.11 2.73 3.91
C TRP A 122 8.51 4.02 4.49
N GLY A 123 9.36 4.86 5.06
CA GLY A 123 8.98 6.16 5.60
C GLY A 123 10.04 6.70 6.54
N GLU A 124 9.69 7.71 7.32
CA GLU A 124 10.56 8.28 8.35
C GLU A 124 10.16 7.77 9.74
N ARG A 125 11.14 7.58 10.63
CA ARG A 125 10.85 7.19 12.04
C ARG A 125 10.58 8.39 12.95
N GLY A 126 10.82 9.61 12.48
CA GLY A 126 10.55 10.85 13.20
C GLY A 126 10.75 12.06 12.29
N GLN A 127 9.93 13.09 12.47
CA GLN A 127 10.13 14.38 11.80
C GLN A 127 11.22 15.15 12.55
N ASN A 128 12.40 15.23 11.94
CA ASN A 128 13.54 15.95 12.50
C ASN A 128 13.86 17.26 11.77
N TYR A 129 12.99 17.70 10.85
CA TYR A 129 13.15 18.97 10.14
C TYR A 129 12.10 19.98 10.62
N LYS A 130 12.52 21.25 10.71
CA LYS A 130 11.61 22.39 10.81
C LYS A 130 11.39 22.90 9.39
N GLY A 131 10.15 23.23 9.04
CA GLY A 131 9.70 23.51 7.67
C GLY A 131 10.30 24.73 6.96
N ASP A 132 11.47 25.20 7.37
CA ASP A 132 12.23 26.29 6.73
C ASP A 132 13.30 25.72 5.77
N GLU A 133 14.16 26.59 5.22
CA GLU A 133 15.13 26.39 4.10
C GLU A 133 16.03 25.13 4.13
N GLU A 134 16.01 24.31 5.20
CA GLU A 134 16.82 23.09 5.38
C GLU A 134 16.20 21.80 4.80
N ILE A 135 14.96 21.83 4.30
CA ILE A 135 14.26 20.63 3.79
C ILE A 135 15.07 19.88 2.73
N HIS A 136 15.66 20.59 1.76
CA HIS A 136 16.41 19.96 0.67
C HIS A 136 17.66 19.24 1.16
N GLU A 137 18.40 19.82 2.12
CA GLU A 137 19.61 19.20 2.65
C GLU A 137 19.28 18.04 3.60
N TYR A 138 18.17 18.14 4.34
CA TYR A 138 17.63 17.05 5.15
C TYR A 138 17.35 15.79 4.29
N PHE A 139 16.65 15.96 3.16
CA PHE A 139 16.33 14.86 2.25
C PHE A 139 17.54 14.34 1.44
N ARG A 140 18.59 15.13 1.28
CA ARG A 140 19.77 14.77 0.46
C ARG A 140 20.50 13.50 0.91
N THR A 141 20.59 13.29 2.23
CA THR A 141 21.43 12.23 2.79
C THR A 141 20.73 10.89 2.94
N ASN A 142 19.39 10.83 2.76
CA ASN A 142 18.55 9.66 2.98
C ASN A 142 18.71 8.96 4.36
N GLN A 143 19.44 9.54 5.32
CA GLN A 143 19.73 8.92 6.62
C GLN A 143 18.49 8.77 7.51
N HIS A 144 17.45 9.58 7.25
CA HIS A 144 16.16 9.56 7.93
C HIS A 144 15.18 8.56 7.30
N LEU A 145 15.45 8.07 6.07
CA LEU A 145 14.62 7.09 5.40
C LEU A 145 14.82 5.72 6.05
N HIS A 146 13.74 5.21 6.60
CA HIS A 146 13.67 3.87 7.13
C HIS A 146 12.99 2.96 6.12
N LYS A 147 13.70 1.91 5.70
CA LYS A 147 13.17 0.87 4.83
C LYS A 147 13.34 -0.49 5.50
N GLN A 148 12.28 -1.27 5.53
CA GLN A 148 12.30 -2.65 5.97
C GLN A 148 11.51 -3.49 4.97
N VAL A 149 12.02 -4.66 4.63
CA VAL A 149 11.38 -5.58 3.70
C VAL A 149 10.97 -6.81 4.48
N TYR A 150 9.76 -7.28 4.22
CA TYR A 150 9.24 -8.50 4.77
C TYR A 150 8.69 -9.36 3.64
N VAL A 151 8.74 -10.68 3.83
CA VAL A 151 8.24 -11.66 2.87
C VAL A 151 7.29 -12.59 3.59
N TRP A 152 6.23 -12.99 2.89
CA TRP A 152 5.34 -14.03 3.35
C TRP A 152 5.99 -15.40 3.18
N ASN A 153 6.15 -16.14 4.28
CA ASN A 153 6.71 -17.48 4.30
C ASN A 153 5.94 -18.35 5.30
N ASP A 154 5.45 -19.51 4.88
CA ASP A 154 4.79 -20.51 5.73
C ASP A 154 3.80 -19.93 6.75
N ASP A 155 2.87 -19.12 6.25
CA ASP A 155 1.84 -18.46 7.06
C ASP A 155 2.33 -17.36 8.03
N GLN A 156 3.55 -16.86 7.80
CA GLN A 156 4.16 -15.82 8.62
C GLN A 156 4.79 -14.73 7.76
N ILE A 157 4.85 -13.52 8.32
CA ILE A 157 5.59 -12.41 7.72
C ILE A 157 6.98 -12.41 8.35
N VAL A 158 7.99 -12.72 7.54
CA VAL A 158 9.38 -12.81 7.97
C VAL A 158 10.14 -11.60 7.44
N LYS A 159 10.96 -10.98 8.29
CA LYS A 159 11.82 -9.87 7.86
C LYS A 159 12.91 -10.40 6.94
N LEU A 160 13.12 -9.74 5.82
CA LEU A 160 14.26 -9.98 4.95
C LEU A 160 15.44 -9.17 5.48
N ASP A 161 16.55 -9.87 5.79
CA ASP A 161 17.80 -9.26 6.28
C ASP A 161 18.56 -8.52 5.19
#